data_AF-A0A1J5LHV5-F1
#
_entry.id   AF-A0A1J5LHV5-F1
#
_cell.length_a   1.000
_cell.length_b   1.000
_cell.length_c   1.000
_cell.angle_alpha   90.00
_cell.angle_beta   90.00
_cell.angle_gamma   90.00
#
_symmetry.space_group_name_H-M   'P 1'
#
loop_
_entity.id
_entity.type
_entity.pdbx_description
1 polymer ?
#
loop_
_entity_poly.entity_id
_entity_poly.type
_entity_poly.pdbx_seq_one_letter_code
_entity_poly.pdbx_strand_id
1 'polypeptide(L)'
;MVLNNLDTLLEKYDNGETSIKEEEQLRTYFANNEVPAHLESYKMMFQYFNNTKQEAYTKTVPLKPRKSHIYQWISVAAVLVVMFGLFKFVNRPTEPTADQLAVYNQTKEALNLVSSKFNRGQDNMRTLGLAAFQFQKASDKVDQVNEISKSTKKILKKSSKK
;
A
#
# COMPACT_ATOMS: atom_id res chain seq x y z
N MET A 1 -47.52 -0.90 27.78
CA MET A 1 -46.09 -0.68 27.46
C MET A 1 -45.55 -1.79 26.54
N VAL A 2 -46.29 -2.20 25.50
CA VAL A 2 -45.87 -3.29 24.57
C VAL A 2 -45.79 -2.81 23.11
N LEU A 3 -46.54 -1.77 22.72
CA LEU A 3 -46.50 -1.20 21.37
C LEU A 3 -45.14 -0.58 21.01
N ASN A 4 -44.55 0.23 21.90
CA ASN A 4 -43.30 0.95 21.61
C ASN A 4 -42.13 0.04 21.22
N ASN A 5 -42.12 -1.21 21.67
CA ASN A 5 -41.06 -2.16 21.33
C ASN A 5 -41.23 -2.76 19.94
N LEU A 6 -42.46 -2.91 19.44
CA LEU A 6 -42.72 -3.49 18.11
C LEU A 6 -42.39 -2.49 17.00
N ASP A 7 -42.78 -1.23 17.16
CA ASP A 7 -42.49 -0.18 16.17
C ASP A 7 -40.98 0.05 16.05
N THR A 8 -40.27 0.07 17.18
CA THR A 8 -38.79 0.13 17.21
C THR A 8 -38.17 -1.10 16.55
N LEU A 9 -38.78 -2.28 16.71
CA LEU A 9 -38.30 -3.52 16.10
C LEU A 9 -38.51 -3.54 14.59
N LEU A 10 -39.61 -2.96 14.12
CA LEU A 10 -39.90 -2.77 12.70
C LEU A 10 -38.95 -1.76 12.06
N GLU A 11 -38.66 -0.65 12.74
CA GLU A 11 -37.66 0.31 12.26
C GLU A 11 -36.28 -0.34 12.11
N LYS A 12 -35.86 -1.17 13.09
CA LYS A 12 -34.65 -1.98 12.97
C LYS A 12 -34.70 -2.97 11.81
N TYR A 13 -35.85 -3.61 11.58
CA TYR A 13 -36.04 -4.57 10.50
C TYR A 13 -35.90 -3.87 9.14
N ASP A 14 -36.52 -2.71 8.97
CA ASP A 14 -36.44 -1.89 7.77
C ASP A 14 -35.01 -1.37 7.52
N ASN A 15 -34.25 -1.12 8.59
CA ASN A 15 -32.82 -0.78 8.53
C ASN A 15 -31.88 -2.00 8.36
N GLY A 16 -32.40 -3.23 8.42
CA GLY A 16 -31.60 -4.45 8.33
C GLY A 16 -30.70 -4.73 9.55
N GLU A 17 -31.07 -4.22 10.71
CA GLU A 17 -30.30 -4.33 11.97
C GLU A 17 -30.86 -5.39 12.93
N THR A 18 -31.85 -6.17 12.50
CA THR A 18 -32.46 -7.23 13.33
C THR A 18 -31.59 -8.47 13.44
N SER A 19 -31.62 -9.10 14.60
CA SER A 19 -31.10 -10.44 14.83
C SER A 19 -32.12 -11.53 14.45
N ILE A 20 -31.65 -12.76 14.24
CA ILE A 20 -32.51 -13.92 13.91
C ILE A 20 -33.63 -14.12 14.94
N LYS A 21 -33.36 -13.88 16.23
CA LYS A 21 -34.35 -14.01 17.31
C LYS A 21 -35.44 -12.93 17.23
N GLU A 22 -35.05 -11.71 16.88
CA GLU A 22 -35.97 -10.58 16.71
C GLU A 22 -36.87 -10.79 15.47
N GLU A 23 -36.32 -11.32 14.38
CA GLU A 23 -37.11 -11.68 13.20
C GLU A 23 -38.09 -12.82 13.47
N GLU A 24 -37.72 -13.81 14.29
CA GLU A 24 -38.63 -14.87 14.72
C GLU A 24 -39.80 -14.31 15.55
N GLN A 25 -39.54 -13.30 16.40
CA GLN A 25 -40.58 -12.59 17.14
C GLN A 25 -41.53 -11.83 16.19
N LEU A 26 -41.01 -11.11 15.19
CA LEU A 26 -41.83 -10.44 14.17
C LEU A 26 -42.70 -11.45 13.40
N ARG A 27 -42.12 -12.55 12.95
CA ARG A 27 -42.84 -13.61 12.23
C ARG A 27 -43.96 -14.22 13.07
N THR A 28 -43.71 -14.44 14.36
CA THR A 28 -44.71 -14.99 15.29
C THR A 28 -45.83 -14.00 15.56
N TYR A 29 -45.49 -12.71 15.72
CA TYR A 29 -46.47 -11.64 15.93
C TYR A 29 -47.44 -11.51 14.74
N PHE A 30 -46.90 -11.44 13.51
CA PHE A 30 -47.68 -11.30 12.28
C PHE A 30 -48.36 -12.59 11.79
N ALA A 31 -48.09 -13.73 12.45
CA ALA A 31 -48.83 -14.96 12.22
C ALA A 31 -50.26 -14.89 12.80
N ASN A 32 -50.51 -14.04 13.79
CA ASN A 32 -51.83 -13.86 14.40
C ASN A 32 -52.77 -13.05 13.50
N ASN A 33 -54.08 -13.29 13.62
CA ASN A 33 -55.08 -12.67 12.74
C ASN A 33 -55.45 -11.22 13.10
N GLU A 34 -55.29 -10.83 14.37
CA GLU A 34 -55.63 -9.47 14.83
C GLU A 34 -54.36 -8.61 14.93
N VAL A 35 -54.20 -7.69 13.97
CA VAL A 35 -53.09 -6.74 13.89
C VAL A 35 -53.69 -5.34 13.67
N PRO A 36 -53.15 -4.29 14.30
CA PRO A 36 -53.61 -2.91 14.08
C PRO A 36 -53.58 -2.49 12.60
N ALA A 37 -54.50 -1.61 12.19
CA ALA A 37 -54.64 -1.18 10.79
C ALA A 37 -53.35 -0.62 10.16
N HIS A 38 -52.50 0.05 10.95
CA HIS A 38 -51.23 0.62 10.45
C HIS A 38 -50.15 -0.44 10.16
N LEU A 39 -50.31 -1.68 10.62
CA LEU A 39 -49.36 -2.78 10.42
C LEU A 39 -49.90 -3.88 9.48
N GLU A 40 -51.05 -3.63 8.84
CA GLU A 40 -51.69 -4.58 7.94
C GLU A 40 -50.83 -4.88 6.70
N SER A 41 -50.07 -3.88 6.23
CA SER A 41 -49.07 -4.04 5.16
C SER A 41 -48.00 -5.08 5.51
N TYR A 42 -47.40 -4.96 6.69
CA TYR A 42 -46.39 -5.90 7.19
C TYR A 42 -46.98 -7.30 7.40
N LYS A 43 -48.23 -7.40 7.89
CA LYS A 43 -48.93 -8.69 8.03
C LYS A 43 -48.99 -9.45 6.70
N MET A 44 -49.44 -8.80 5.63
CA MET A 44 -49.53 -9.44 4.30
C MET A 44 -48.16 -9.95 3.83
N MET A 45 -47.10 -9.16 4.02
CA MET A 45 -45.74 -9.52 3.64
C MET A 45 -45.22 -10.73 4.43
N PHE A 46 -45.29 -10.72 5.76
CA PHE A 46 -44.81 -11.82 6.60
C PHE A 46 -45.61 -13.11 6.37
N GLN A 47 -46.93 -13.01 6.16
CA GLN A 47 -47.77 -14.17 5.85
C GLN A 47 -47.45 -14.76 4.47
N TYR A 48 -47.23 -13.91 3.46
CA TYR A 48 -46.83 -14.35 2.13
C TYR A 48 -45.54 -15.18 2.20
N PHE A 49 -44.48 -14.66 2.84
CA PHE A 49 -43.23 -15.40 2.98
C PHE A 49 -43.38 -16.69 3.78
N ASN A 50 -44.27 -16.74 4.76
CA ASN A 50 -44.49 -17.96 5.53
C ASN A 50 -45.15 -19.06 4.66
N ASN A 51 -46.03 -18.68 3.75
CA ASN A 51 -46.69 -19.59 2.81
C ASN A 51 -45.75 -20.03 1.68
N THR A 52 -45.02 -19.10 1.06
CA THR A 52 -44.11 -19.40 -0.07
C THR A 52 -42.92 -20.28 0.34
N LYS A 53 -42.53 -20.32 1.62
CA LYS A 53 -41.51 -21.27 2.11
C LYS A 53 -41.84 -22.74 1.83
N GLN A 54 -43.12 -23.07 1.63
CA GLN A 54 -43.55 -24.43 1.30
C GLN A 54 -43.25 -24.81 -0.16
N GLU A 55 -42.99 -23.83 -1.04
CA GLU A 55 -42.58 -24.04 -2.43
C GLU A 55 -41.07 -24.33 -2.51
N ALA A 56 -40.63 -25.42 -1.88
CA ALA A 56 -39.28 -25.91 -2.09
C ALA A 56 -39.19 -26.58 -3.47
N TYR A 57 -38.20 -26.18 -4.28
CA TYR A 57 -37.90 -26.86 -5.54
C TYR A 57 -37.32 -28.26 -5.24
N THR A 58 -38.19 -29.26 -5.16
CA THR A 58 -37.85 -30.66 -4.84
C THR A 58 -37.40 -31.49 -6.03
N LYS A 59 -37.34 -30.89 -7.24
CA LYS A 59 -36.81 -31.58 -8.41
C LYS A 59 -35.30 -31.70 -8.31
N THR A 60 -34.81 -32.94 -8.30
CA THR A 60 -33.39 -33.22 -8.50
C THR A 60 -32.99 -32.70 -9.88
N VAL A 61 -32.14 -31.67 -9.91
CA VAL A 61 -31.58 -31.17 -11.17
C VAL A 61 -30.64 -32.25 -11.69
N PRO A 62 -30.86 -32.80 -12.91
CA PRO A 62 -29.91 -33.72 -13.51
C PRO A 62 -28.68 -32.92 -13.95
N LEU A 63 -27.77 -32.67 -13.00
CA LEU A 63 -26.48 -32.07 -13.29
C LEU A 63 -25.67 -33.10 -14.07
N LYS A 64 -25.46 -32.85 -15.36
CA LYS A 64 -24.53 -33.62 -16.20
C LYS A 64 -23.18 -32.90 -16.15
N PRO A 65 -22.26 -33.24 -15.23
CA PRO A 65 -20.98 -32.55 -15.13
C PRO A 65 -20.19 -32.76 -16.42
N ARG A 66 -19.86 -31.66 -17.10
CA ARG A 66 -18.99 -31.66 -18.27
C ARG A 66 -17.56 -31.94 -17.81
N LYS A 67 -17.14 -33.20 -17.89
CA LYS A 67 -15.73 -33.57 -17.67
C LYS A 67 -14.91 -33.00 -18.83
N SER A 68 -14.01 -32.07 -18.52
CA SER A 68 -13.07 -31.53 -19.50
C SER A 68 -11.70 -32.14 -19.24
N HIS A 69 -11.20 -32.91 -20.22
CA HIS A 69 -9.87 -33.50 -20.16
C HIS A 69 -8.77 -32.44 -20.02
N ILE A 70 -9.04 -31.19 -20.43
CA ILE A 70 -8.08 -30.07 -20.33
C ILE A 70 -7.60 -29.88 -18.87
N TYR A 71 -8.48 -29.97 -17.87
CA TYR A 71 -8.08 -29.82 -16.47
C TYR A 71 -7.21 -30.97 -15.96
N GLN A 72 -7.36 -32.17 -16.53
CA GLN A 72 -6.49 -33.32 -16.20
C GLN A 72 -5.08 -33.11 -16.78
N TRP A 73 -4.99 -32.57 -17.99
CA TRP A 73 -3.70 -32.28 -18.65
C TRP A 73 -2.98 -31.07 -18.05
N ILE A 74 -3.68 -30.09 -17.47
CA ILE A 74 -3.06 -28.94 -16.79
C ILE A 74 -2.21 -29.37 -15.59
N SER A 75 -2.69 -30.34 -14.79
CA SER A 75 -1.93 -30.85 -13.64
C SER A 75 -0.62 -31.51 -14.08
N VAL A 76 -0.67 -32.32 -15.14
CA VAL A 76 0.51 -32.98 -15.72
C VAL A 76 1.48 -31.96 -16.31
N ALA A 77 0.98 -30.96 -17.05
CA ALA A 77 1.81 -29.91 -17.62
C ALA A 77 2.53 -29.07 -16.55
N ALA A 78 1.84 -28.74 -15.43
CA ALA A 78 2.44 -27.99 -14.34
C ALA A 78 3.64 -28.73 -13.71
N VAL A 79 3.52 -30.04 -13.49
CA VAL A 79 4.62 -30.87 -12.95
C VAL A 79 5.81 -30.89 -13.91
N LEU A 80 5.56 -31.04 -15.21
CA LEU A 80 6.62 -31.03 -16.23
C LEU A 80 7.35 -29.69 -16.29
N VAL A 81 6.63 -28.56 -16.20
CA VAL A 81 7.22 -27.21 -16.20
C VAL A 81 8.08 -26.99 -14.95
N VAL A 82 7.60 -27.38 -13.77
CA VAL A 82 8.37 -27.28 -12.52
C VAL A 82 9.63 -28.14 -12.59
N MET A 83 9.50 -29.39 -13.04
CA MET A 83 10.63 -30.31 -13.16
C MET A 83 11.67 -29.81 -14.18
N PHE A 84 11.23 -29.26 -15.31
CA PHE A 84 12.11 -28.65 -16.30
C PHE A 84 12.81 -27.40 -15.76
N GLY A 85 12.10 -26.54 -15.03
CA GLY A 85 12.65 -25.35 -14.39
C GLY A 85 13.72 -25.69 -13.36
N LEU A 86 13.44 -26.67 -12.49
CA LEU A 86 14.40 -27.16 -11.49
C LEU A 86 15.60 -27.84 -12.16
N PHE A 87 15.39 -28.65 -13.19
CA PHE A 87 16.46 -29.29 -13.93
C PHE A 87 17.43 -28.25 -14.55
N LYS A 88 16.89 -27.20 -15.18
CA LYS A 88 17.71 -26.10 -15.72
C LYS A 88 18.41 -25.27 -14.65
N PHE A 89 17.86 -25.22 -13.44
CA PHE A 89 18.48 -24.52 -12.30
C PHE A 89 19.63 -25.33 -11.71
N VAL A 90 19.44 -26.64 -11.50
CA VAL A 90 20.46 -27.54 -10.94
C VAL A 90 21.61 -27.77 -11.92
N ASN A 91 21.33 -27.87 -13.22
CA ASN A 91 22.36 -28.09 -14.25
C ASN A 91 23.03 -26.81 -14.76
N ARG A 92 22.98 -25.69 -14.03
CA ARG A 92 23.79 -24.52 -14.40
C ARG A 92 25.27 -24.84 -14.15
N PRO A 93 26.17 -24.76 -15.15
CA PRO A 93 27.60 -24.85 -14.87
C PRO A 93 27.96 -23.72 -13.91
N THR A 94 28.40 -24.09 -12.71
CA THR A 94 28.84 -23.18 -11.64
C THR A 94 30.23 -22.62 -11.89
N GLU A 95 30.93 -23.11 -12.91
CA GLU A 95 32.24 -22.61 -13.29
C GLU A 95 32.12 -21.52 -14.34
N PRO A 96 32.54 -20.27 -14.03
CA PRO A 96 32.60 -19.22 -15.02
C PRO A 96 33.60 -19.64 -16.09
N THR A 97 33.16 -19.61 -17.35
CA THR A 97 34.04 -19.85 -18.49
C THR A 97 35.21 -18.86 -18.46
N ALA A 98 36.38 -19.22 -18.99
CA ALA A 98 37.57 -18.35 -18.95
C ALA A 98 37.28 -16.90 -19.41
N ASP A 99 36.43 -16.75 -20.43
CA ASP A 99 35.97 -15.45 -20.93
C ASP A 99 35.11 -14.67 -19.92
N GLN A 100 34.25 -15.35 -19.16
CA GLN A 100 33.42 -14.71 -18.12
C GLN A 100 34.29 -14.21 -16.96
N LEU A 101 35.34 -14.96 -16.60
CA LEU A 101 36.28 -14.56 -15.55
C LEU A 101 37.12 -13.36 -16.00
N ALA A 102 37.54 -13.33 -17.28
CA ALA A 102 38.25 -12.19 -17.85
C ALA A 102 37.39 -10.91 -17.85
N VAL A 103 36.13 -10.98 -18.28
CA VAL A 103 35.20 -9.84 -18.25
C VAL A 103 34.92 -9.38 -16.81
N TYR A 104 34.79 -10.31 -15.86
CA TYR A 104 34.60 -9.98 -14.46
C TYR A 104 35.82 -9.24 -13.87
N ASN A 105 37.03 -9.71 -14.16
CA ASN A 105 38.26 -9.06 -13.70
C ASN A 105 38.44 -7.68 -14.34
N GLN A 106 38.18 -7.54 -15.64
CA GLN A 106 38.21 -6.23 -16.32
C GLN A 106 37.19 -5.26 -15.71
N THR A 107 35.98 -5.74 -15.38
CA THR A 107 34.94 -4.93 -14.74
C THR A 107 35.37 -4.49 -13.34
N LYS A 108 36.00 -5.39 -12.57
CA LYS A 108 36.59 -5.05 -11.26
C LYS A 108 37.66 -3.98 -11.37
N GLU A 109 38.56 -4.10 -12.34
CA GLU A 109 39.62 -3.10 -12.56
C GLU A 109 39.03 -1.75 -12.95
N ALA A 110 38.05 -1.72 -13.86
CA ALA A 110 37.36 -0.51 -14.27
C ALA A 110 36.64 0.15 -13.08
N LEU A 111 35.91 -0.63 -12.27
CA LEU A 111 35.25 -0.14 -11.05
C LEU A 111 36.26 0.39 -10.03
N ASN A 112 37.41 -0.28 -9.86
CA ASN A 112 38.46 0.17 -8.96
C ASN A 112 39.08 1.49 -9.44
N LEU A 113 39.30 1.64 -10.75
CA LEU A 113 39.78 2.88 -11.34
C LEU A 113 38.76 4.01 -11.12
N VAL A 114 37.47 3.77 -11.38
CA VAL A 114 36.41 4.75 -11.13
C VAL A 114 36.37 5.15 -9.66
N SER A 115 36.41 4.18 -8.74
CA SER A 115 36.46 4.42 -7.29
C SER A 115 37.67 5.28 -6.91
N SER A 116 38.86 4.98 -7.45
CA SER A 116 40.06 5.75 -7.18
C SER A 116 39.97 7.20 -7.67
N LYS A 117 39.34 7.44 -8.83
CA LYS A 117 39.13 8.79 -9.39
C LYS A 117 38.09 9.55 -8.58
N PHE A 118 37.01 8.87 -8.17
CA PHE A 118 35.97 9.44 -7.33
C PHE A 118 36.52 9.86 -5.95
N ASN A 119 37.28 8.99 -5.29
CA ASN A 119 37.91 9.29 -3.99
C ASN A 119 38.87 10.49 -4.11
N ARG A 120 39.73 10.52 -5.15
CA ARG A 120 40.59 11.69 -5.40
C ARG A 120 39.79 12.98 -5.66
N GLY A 121 38.68 12.87 -6.38
CA GLY A 121 37.77 14.01 -6.61
C GLY A 121 37.17 14.53 -5.31
N GLN A 122 36.72 13.64 -4.43
CA GLN A 122 36.17 13.98 -3.12
C GLN A 122 37.20 14.69 -2.22
N ASP A 123 38.44 14.20 -2.20
CA ASP A 123 39.53 14.83 -1.44
C ASP A 123 39.85 16.23 -1.97
N ASN A 124 39.92 16.41 -3.30
CA ASN A 124 40.12 17.72 -3.91
C ASN A 124 38.95 18.68 -3.63
N MET A 125 37.70 18.21 -3.63
CA MET A 125 36.55 19.03 -3.28
C MET A 125 36.59 19.46 -1.80
N ARG A 126 37.05 18.57 -0.91
CA ARG A 126 37.25 18.89 0.51
C ARG A 126 38.33 19.96 0.69
N THR A 127 39.46 19.89 -0.02
CA THR A 127 40.51 20.93 0.07
C THR A 127 40.03 22.26 -0.50
N LEU A 128 39.30 22.26 -1.61
CA LEU A 128 38.66 23.46 -2.17
C LEU A 128 37.64 24.07 -1.20
N GLY A 129 36.82 23.25 -0.55
CA GLY A 129 35.87 23.71 0.47
C GLY A 129 36.56 24.36 1.67
N LEU A 130 37.67 23.79 2.14
CA LEU A 130 38.49 24.38 3.20
C LEU A 130 39.11 25.72 2.76
N ALA A 131 39.66 25.79 1.54
CA ALA A 131 40.22 27.02 1.00
C ALA A 131 39.14 28.12 0.88
N ALA A 132 37.97 27.79 0.31
CA ALA A 132 36.85 28.70 0.18
C ALA A 132 36.37 29.24 1.54
N PHE A 133 36.29 28.37 2.56
CA PHE A 133 35.94 28.78 3.92
C PHE A 133 36.95 29.78 4.50
N GLN A 134 38.24 29.56 4.28
CA GLN A 134 39.29 30.47 4.75
C GLN A 134 39.27 31.80 3.99
N PHE A 135 38.98 31.78 2.68
CA PHE A 135 38.77 32.99 1.88
C PHE A 135 37.59 33.81 2.38
N GLN A 136 36.44 33.18 2.65
CA GLN A 136 35.28 33.88 3.21
C GLN A 136 35.63 34.53 4.55
N LYS A 137 36.27 33.79 5.46
CA LYS A 137 36.72 34.31 6.75
C LYS A 137 37.70 35.47 6.63
N ALA A 138 38.58 35.43 5.63
CA ALA A 138 39.51 36.52 5.35
C ALA A 138 38.77 37.76 4.81
N SER A 139 37.78 37.57 3.92
CA SER A 139 36.92 38.65 3.43
C SER A 139 36.19 39.34 4.58
N ASP A 140 35.56 38.57 5.47
CA ASP A 140 34.83 39.11 6.62
C ASP A 140 35.74 39.97 7.53
N LYS A 141 37.01 39.56 7.71
CA LYS A 141 38.01 40.34 8.46
C LYS A 141 38.40 41.63 7.73
N VAL A 142 38.57 41.59 6.41
CA VAL A 142 38.88 42.78 5.61
C VAL A 142 37.73 43.79 5.68
N ASP A 143 36.49 43.32 5.65
CA ASP A 143 35.31 44.18 5.81
C ASP A 143 35.28 44.87 7.18
N GLN A 144 35.61 44.14 8.26
CA GLN A 144 35.77 44.75 9.60
C GLN A 144 36.84 45.83 9.62
N VAL A 145 38.01 45.59 9.00
CA VAL A 145 39.09 46.58 8.92
C VAL A 145 38.65 47.81 8.11
N ASN A 146 37.87 47.61 7.05
CA ASN A 146 37.33 48.71 6.25
C ASN A 146 36.37 49.60 7.05
N GLU A 147 35.50 49.00 7.88
CA GLU A 147 34.62 49.75 8.78
C GLU A 147 35.39 50.51 9.86
N ILE A 148 36.45 49.91 10.43
CA ILE A 148 37.35 50.60 11.36
C ILE A 148 37.96 51.82 10.66
N SER A 149 38.52 51.66 9.46
CA SER A 149 39.12 52.74 8.68
C SER A 149 38.14 53.89 8.40
N LYS A 150 36.89 53.57 8.00
CA LYS A 150 35.83 54.57 7.82
C LYS A 150 35.52 55.33 9.11
N SER A 151 35.42 54.62 10.24
CA SER A 151 35.16 55.21 11.55
C SER A 151 36.30 56.16 11.96
N THR A 152 37.55 55.73 11.80
CA THR A 152 38.75 56.53 12.10
C THR A 152 38.81 57.77 11.21
N LYS A 153 38.55 57.63 9.89
CA LYS A 153 38.50 58.77 8.95
C LYS A 153 37.42 59.78 9.33
N LYS A 154 36.25 59.31 9.80
CA LYS A 154 35.15 60.17 10.26
C LYS A 154 35.53 60.98 11.51
N ILE A 155 36.23 60.35 12.47
CA ILE A 155 36.73 61.01 13.69
C ILE A 155 37.78 62.08 13.34
N LEU A 156 38.76 61.74 12.49
CA LEU A 156 39.80 62.66 12.04
C LEU A 156 39.22 63.87 11.28
N LYS A 157 38.25 63.66 10.39
CA LYS A 157 37.58 64.74 9.65
C LYS A 157 36.76 65.67 10.57
N LYS A 158 36.18 65.14 11.66
CA LYS A 158 35.47 65.96 12.67
C LYS A 158 36.43 66.82 13.49
N SER A 159 37.62 66.30 13.80
CA SER A 159 38.65 67.03 14.56
C SER A 159 39.30 68.17 13.77
N SER A 160 39.38 68.07 12.45
CA SER A 160 39.99 69.09 11.57
C SER A 160 39.10 70.31 11.27
N LYS A 161 37.83 70.30 11.71
CA LYS A 161 36.83 71.34 11.39
C LYS A 161 36.54 72.30 12.53
N LYS A 162 37.41 72.34 13.54
CA LYS A 162 37.31 73.19 14.73
C LYS A 162 38.45 74.20 14.78
#